data_AF-A0A3D0CAE4-F1
#
_entry.id   AF-A0A3D0CAE4-F1
#
_cell.length_a   1.000
_cell.length_b   1.000
_cell.length_c   1.000
_cell.angle_alpha   90.00
_cell.angle_beta   90.00
_cell.angle_gamma   90.00
#
_symmetry.space_group_name_H-M   'P 1'
#
loop_
_entity.id
_entity.type
_entity.pdbx_description
1 polymer ?
#
loop_
_entity_poly.entity_id
_entity_poly.type
_entity_poly.pdbx_seq_one_letter_code
_entity_poly.pdbx_strand_id
1 'polypeptide(L)' 'MSQVIVAGVGMTKFCKPGQQEPYRVMAATAINIALADAGIDATKIQQAFGAYIYGDSTCAQHAFYDVIQ' A
#
# COMPACT_ATOMS: atom_id res chain seq x y z
N MET A 1 13.82 16.17 -18.76
CA MET A 1 13.35 15.79 -17.42
C MET A 1 11.87 15.56 -17.49
N SER A 2 11.39 14.44 -16.96
CA SER A 2 9.95 14.14 -16.87
C SER A 2 9.35 14.92 -15.70
N GLN A 3 8.14 15.46 -15.85
CA GLN A 3 7.39 15.97 -14.70
C GLN A 3 6.83 14.80 -13.88
N VAL A 4 6.91 14.93 -12.56
CA VAL A 4 6.45 13.91 -11.61
C VAL A 4 5.32 14.52 -10.78
N ILE A 5 4.25 13.76 -10.62
CA ILE A 5 3.09 14.14 -9.79
C ILE A 5 2.78 13.02 -8.80
N VAL A 6 2.22 13.40 -7.65
CA VAL A 6 1.58 12.44 -6.73
C VAL A 6 0.12 12.39 -7.13
N ALA A 7 -0.30 11.27 -7.73
CA ALA A 7 -1.65 11.12 -8.27
C ALA A 7 -2.70 10.82 -7.19
N GLY A 8 -2.32 10.14 -6.10
CA GLY A 8 -3.21 9.87 -4.99
C GLY A 8 -2.47 9.41 -3.73
N VAL A 9 -3.12 9.54 -2.58
CA VAL A 9 -2.58 9.19 -1.26
C VAL A 9 -3.61 8.41 -0.44
N GLY A 10 -3.13 7.55 0.46
CA GLY A 10 -3.99 6.73 1.30
C GLY A 10 -3.27 6.27 2.55
N MET A 11 -4.00 6.20 3.66
CA MET A 11 -3.47 5.73 4.95
C MET A 11 -4.55 5.03 5.76
N THR A 12 -4.13 4.12 6.63
CA THR A 12 -4.97 3.60 7.70
C THR A 12 -4.86 4.47 8.95
N LYS A 13 -5.85 4.36 9.83
CA LYS A 13 -5.82 5.06 11.13
C LYS A 13 -4.68 4.50 11.98
N PHE A 14 -3.85 5.39 12.51
CA PHE A 14 -2.85 5.01 13.49
C PHE A 14 -3.54 4.67 14.82
N CYS A 15 -3.19 3.53 15.38
CA CYS A 15 -3.76 3.04 16.63
C CYS A 15 -2.67 2.54 17.58
N LYS A 16 -3.06 2.34 18.83
CA LYS A 16 -2.17 1.78 19.85
C LYS A 16 -1.72 0.36 19.42
N PRO A 17 -0.44 -0.01 19.64
CA PRO A 17 0.01 -1.38 19.41
C PRO A 17 -0.87 -2.40 20.15
N GLY A 18 -1.25 -3.47 19.45
CA GLY A 18 -2.19 -4.50 19.90
C GLY A 18 -3.66 -4.22 19.57
N GLN A 19 -3.98 -3.11 18.90
CA GLN A 19 -5.33 -2.78 18.42
C GLN A 19 -5.38 -2.61 16.90
N GLN A 20 -4.26 -2.85 16.21
CA GLN A 20 -4.17 -2.79 14.76
C GLN A 20 -4.60 -4.10 14.13
N GLU A 21 -5.10 -4.00 12.90
CA GLU A 21 -5.24 -5.14 12.00
C GLU A 21 -3.88 -5.73 11.62
N PRO A 22 -3.84 -6.96 11.08
CA PRO A 22 -2.63 -7.53 10.51
C PRO A 22 -2.01 -6.58 9.46
N TYR A 23 -0.67 -6.52 9.40
CA TYR A 23 0.04 -5.59 8.52
C TYR A 23 -0.41 -5.70 7.06
N ARG A 24 -0.71 -6.93 6.60
CA ARG A 24 -1.15 -7.25 5.25
C ARG A 24 -2.46 -6.53 4.92
N VAL A 25 -3.42 -6.60 5.84
CA VAL A 25 -4.73 -5.93 5.74
C VAL A 25 -4.56 -4.43 5.78
N MET A 26 -3.74 -3.91 6.70
CA MET A 26 -3.50 -2.46 6.81
C MET A 26 -2.87 -1.89 5.54
N ALA A 27 -1.82 -2.53 5.02
CA ALA A 27 -1.12 -2.08 3.82
C ALA A 27 -2.03 -2.16 2.59
N ALA A 28 -2.73 -3.28 2.38
CA ALA A 28 -3.67 -3.43 1.27
C ALA A 28 -4.78 -2.37 1.32
N THR A 29 -5.32 -2.08 2.51
CA THR A 29 -6.33 -1.03 2.71
C THR A 29 -5.79 0.35 2.32
N ALA A 30 -4.60 0.73 2.81
CA ALA A 30 -3.99 2.02 2.49
C ALA A 30 -3.70 2.17 0.99
N ILE A 31 -3.23 1.10 0.34
CA ILE A 31 -2.95 1.08 -1.10
C ILE A 31 -4.24 1.26 -1.90
N ASN A 32 -5.31 0.52 -1.57
CA ASN A 32 -6.60 0.64 -2.24
C ASN A 32 -7.19 2.05 -2.12
N ILE A 33 -7.05 2.70 -0.96
CA ILE A 33 -7.46 4.10 -0.79
C ILE A 33 -6.64 5.02 -1.70
N ALA A 34 -5.32 4.84 -1.77
CA ALA A 34 -4.46 5.67 -2.62
C ALA A 34 -4.77 5.49 -4.12
N LEU A 35 -5.09 4.27 -4.55
CA LEU A 35 -5.49 3.99 -5.94
C LEU A 35 -6.86 4.59 -6.28
N ALA A 36 -7.81 4.50 -5.34
CA ALA A 36 -9.11 5.14 -5.49
C ALA A 36 -9.00 6.68 -5.57
N ASP A 37 -8.16 7.29 -4.73
CA ASP A 37 -7.87 8.73 -4.77
C ASP A 37 -7.20 9.14 -6.10
N ALA A 38 -6.29 8.30 -6.60
CA ALA A 38 -5.65 8.49 -7.90
C ALA A 38 -6.59 8.23 -9.10
N GLY A 39 -7.74 7.59 -8.88
CA GLY A 39 -8.68 7.22 -9.95
C GLY A 39 -8.12 6.18 -10.93
N ILE A 40 -7.21 5.31 -10.50
CA ILE A 40 -6.59 4.28 -11.35
C ILE A 40 -6.82 2.88 -10.80
N ASP A 41 -6.79 1.91 -11.70
CA ASP A 41 -6.81 0.49 -11.37
C ASP A 41 -5.40 -0.03 -11.05
N ALA A 42 -5.30 -1.01 -10.14
CA ALA A 42 -4.03 -1.60 -9.72
C ALA A 42 -3.23 -2.23 -10.88
N THR A 43 -3.89 -2.69 -11.95
CA THR A 43 -3.24 -3.21 -13.17
C THR A 43 -2.39 -2.18 -13.92
N LYS A 44 -2.54 -0.88 -13.62
CA LYS A 44 -1.73 0.19 -14.18
C LYS A 44 -0.40 0.39 -13.46
N ILE A 45 -0.20 -0.25 -12.31
CA ILE A 45 1.05 -0.16 -11.54
C ILE A 45 2.14 -0.95 -12.26
N GLN A 46 3.22 -0.27 -12.63
CA GLN A 46 4.37 -0.90 -13.29
C GLN A 46 5.41 -1.42 -12.28
N GLN A 47 5.53 -0.74 -11.15
CA GLN A 47 6.48 -1.09 -10.09
C GLN A 47 5.96 -0.62 -8.74
N ALA A 48 6.16 -1.43 -7.71
CA ALA A 48 5.81 -1.11 -6.34
C ALA A 48 7.06 -1.19 -5.45
N PHE A 49 7.17 -0.24 -4.51
CA PHE A 49 8.24 -0.19 -3.52
C PHE A 49 7.59 -0.19 -2.13
N GLY A 50 7.97 -1.14 -1.29
CA GLY A 50 7.49 -1.22 0.09
C GLY A 50 8.62 -1.11 1.08
N ALA A 51 8.42 -0.30 2.12
CA ALA A 51 9.38 -0.10 3.19
C ALA A 51 8.75 -0.51 4.53
N TYR A 52 9.48 -1.32 5.29
CA TYR A 52 9.09 -1.77 6.63
C TYR A 52 10.34 -2.07 7.45
N ILE A 53 10.21 -1.96 8.78
CA ILE A 53 11.31 -2.21 9.73
C ILE A 53 11.22 -3.61 10.32
N TYR A 54 10.00 -4.09 10.59
CA TYR A 54 9.76 -5.38 11.23
C TYR A 54 8.94 -6.29 10.31
N GLY A 55 9.42 -7.50 10.08
CA GLY A 55 8.82 -8.50 9.22
C GLY A 55 9.88 -9.33 8.53
N ASP A 56 9.49 -10.51 8.06
CA ASP A 56 10.36 -11.35 7.25
C ASP A 56 10.62 -10.71 5.89
N SER A 57 11.60 -11.25 5.16
CA SER A 57 11.80 -10.85 3.77
C SER A 57 10.50 -11.03 2.99
N THR A 58 10.21 -10.09 2.10
CA THR A 58 9.05 -10.08 1.21
C THR A 58 7.67 -9.76 1.82
N CYS A 59 7.58 -9.27 3.06
CA CYS A 59 6.30 -8.86 3.65
C CYS A 59 5.56 -7.80 2.81
N ALA A 60 6.27 -6.86 2.19
CA ALA A 60 5.66 -5.85 1.32
C ALA A 60 5.01 -6.47 0.07
N GLN A 61 5.69 -7.42 -0.58
CA GLN A 61 5.16 -8.15 -1.72
C GLN A 61 3.91 -8.94 -1.31
N HIS A 62 3.96 -9.60 -0.15
CA HIS A 62 2.84 -10.38 0.37
C HIS A 62 1.60 -9.51 0.66
N ALA A 63 1.79 -8.27 1.13
CA ALA A 63 0.72 -7.29 1.28
C ALA A 63 0.19 -6.78 -0.06
N PHE A 64 1.08 -6.54 -1.03
CA PHE A 64 0.69 -6.04 -2.35
C PHE A 64 -0.14 -7.07 -3.12
N TYR A 65 0.08 -8.37 -2.92
CA TYR A 65 -0.71 -9.42 -3.58
C TYR A 65 -2.21 -9.32 -3.29
N ASP A 66 -2.64 -8.84 -2.12
CA ASP A 66 -4.07 -8.60 -1.82
C ASP A 66 -4.71 -7.46 -2.63
N VAL A 67 -3.91 -6.71 -3.38
CA VAL A 67 -4.35 -5.57 -4.19
C VAL A 67 -4.39 -5.93 -5.68
N ILE A 68 -3.47 -6.78 -6.14
CA ILE A 68 -3.28 -7.08 -7.57
C ILE A 68 -3.72 -8.48 -8.00
N GLN A 69 -4.04 -9.37 -7.06
CA GLN A 69 -4.61 -10.70 -7.34
C GLN A 69 -6.13 -10.65 -7.28
#